data_AF-A0A8S3E9X0-F1
#
_entry.id   AF-A0A8S3E9X0-F1
#
_cell.length_a   1.000
_cell.length_b   1.000
_cell.length_c   1.000
_cell.angle_alpha   90.00
_cell.angle_beta   90.00
_cell.angle_gamma   90.00
#
_symmetry.space_group_name_H-M   'P 1'
#
loop_
_entity.id
_entity.type
_entity.pdbx_description
1 polymer ?
#
loop_
_entity_poly.entity_id
_entity_poly.type
_entity_poly.pdbx_seq_one_letter_code
_entity_poly.pdbx_strand_id
1 'polypeptide(L)'
;LHVGVVEMRDCLDILDGRFDQLRILHVTVYGIYPWFFDIEHGQNLLPNLRIFSLCCKKITDFDKSIVSVVRRMLNLEELHLNIIVECNGRLIDGDTLMKDIILYMPRLYKFTFNICSTIKHCDQTNFALNQHIEKTLEYFHYNEIITCIDHFQENGCSQCHIYSYPYKWKVYNNITNNFRGGLFTSVTEVSLYDERPFEDEFFLRIAQSFPFMKELTIKNLKAQNKKQLVKSNNDNQMLSIIEYPNLTRLDLAYTHHDYVELFLFDRKMALPNHLHLRVDYQSLEKVTYNFARYTRPNNCAKLAALYFYLVDQIDEHIKKYFPHTSMRCTDDFVLRK
;
A
#
# COMPACT_ATOMS: atom_id res chain seq x y z
N LEU A 1 -19.72 -23.83 -6.94
CA LEU A 1 -18.31 -23.81 -7.37
C LEU A 1 -17.60 -22.60 -6.74
N HIS A 2 -16.34 -22.76 -6.33
CA HIS A 2 -15.44 -21.72 -5.82
C HIS A 2 -14.22 -21.65 -6.74
N VAL A 3 -13.90 -20.45 -7.24
CA VAL A 3 -12.77 -20.26 -8.16
C VAL A 3 -11.96 -19.05 -7.71
N GLY A 4 -10.65 -19.23 -7.59
CA GLY A 4 -9.65 -18.17 -7.41
C GLY A 4 -8.77 -18.10 -8.66
N VAL A 5 -8.78 -16.98 -9.35
CA VAL A 5 -7.97 -16.77 -10.57
C VAL A 5 -7.13 -15.52 -10.50
N VAL A 6 -6.05 -15.55 -11.27
CA VAL A 6 -5.18 -14.39 -11.48
C VAL A 6 -5.79 -13.48 -12.55
N GLU A 7 -6.34 -14.05 -13.62
CA GLU A 7 -7.08 -13.28 -14.62
C GLU A 7 -8.49 -13.81 -14.83
N MET A 8 -9.45 -12.94 -15.17
CA MET A 8 -10.83 -13.37 -15.37
C MET A 8 -10.99 -14.23 -16.63
N ARG A 9 -10.10 -14.10 -17.61
CA ARG A 9 -10.04 -15.00 -18.76
C ARG A 9 -9.75 -16.44 -18.32
N ASP A 10 -8.84 -16.64 -17.36
CA ASP A 10 -8.60 -17.96 -16.78
C ASP A 10 -9.88 -18.54 -16.15
N CYS A 11 -10.74 -17.67 -15.60
CA CYS A 11 -12.04 -18.09 -15.12
C CYS A 11 -12.95 -18.58 -16.24
N LEU A 12 -12.96 -17.91 -17.40
CA LEU A 12 -13.76 -18.34 -18.55
C LEU A 12 -13.32 -19.74 -19.02
N ASP A 13 -12.01 -19.98 -19.04
CA ASP A 13 -11.41 -21.24 -19.46
C ASP A 13 -11.65 -22.38 -18.43
N ILE A 14 -11.59 -22.07 -17.13
CA ILE A 14 -11.83 -23.05 -16.04
C ILE A 14 -13.30 -23.46 -15.95
N LEU A 15 -14.22 -22.55 -16.26
CA LEU A 15 -15.64 -22.76 -16.04
C LEU A 15 -16.32 -23.60 -17.13
N ASP A 16 -15.74 -23.68 -18.33
CA ASP A 16 -16.19 -24.54 -19.45
C ASP A 16 -17.73 -24.50 -19.64
N GLY A 17 -18.29 -23.28 -19.70
CA GLY A 17 -19.73 -23.06 -19.88
C GLY A 17 -20.61 -23.19 -18.62
N ARG A 18 -20.08 -23.56 -17.45
CA ARG A 18 -20.85 -23.75 -16.19
C ARG A 18 -20.97 -22.49 -15.32
N PHE A 19 -21.08 -21.32 -15.96
CA PHE A 19 -21.16 -20.01 -15.28
C PHE A 19 -22.38 -19.88 -14.35
N ASP A 20 -23.47 -20.59 -14.69
CA ASP A 20 -24.67 -20.69 -13.89
C ASP A 20 -24.47 -21.44 -12.56
N GLN A 21 -23.40 -22.23 -12.41
CA GLN A 21 -23.11 -22.95 -11.16
C GLN A 21 -22.14 -22.21 -10.23
N LEU A 22 -21.59 -21.08 -10.70
CA LEU A 22 -20.66 -20.27 -9.93
C LEU A 22 -21.40 -19.51 -8.82
N ARG A 23 -20.99 -19.76 -7.57
CA ARG A 23 -21.55 -19.10 -6.39
C ARG A 23 -20.56 -18.11 -5.78
N ILE A 24 -19.27 -18.40 -5.88
CA ILE A 24 -18.20 -17.61 -5.28
C ILE A 24 -17.08 -17.42 -6.31
N LEU A 25 -16.63 -16.19 -6.48
CA LEU A 25 -15.56 -15.82 -7.39
C LEU A 25 -14.57 -14.87 -6.71
N HIS A 26 -13.29 -15.24 -6.72
CA HIS A 26 -12.20 -14.37 -6.29
C HIS A 26 -11.25 -14.11 -7.46
N VAL A 27 -10.98 -12.84 -7.74
CA VAL A 27 -10.11 -12.40 -8.84
C VAL A 27 -9.02 -11.50 -8.27
N THR A 28 -7.76 -11.81 -8.59
CA THR A 28 -6.60 -10.97 -8.21
C THR A 28 -5.84 -10.53 -9.44
N VAL A 29 -6.03 -9.28 -9.84
CA VAL A 29 -5.45 -8.69 -11.04
C VAL A 29 -4.10 -8.05 -10.75
N TYR A 30 -3.06 -8.50 -11.44
CA TYR A 30 -1.74 -7.89 -11.44
C TYR A 30 -1.53 -7.11 -12.74
N GLY A 31 -1.67 -5.78 -12.73
CA GLY A 31 -1.37 -4.93 -13.89
C GLY A 31 -2.38 -3.80 -14.10
N ILE A 32 -2.17 -3.03 -15.19
CA ILE A 32 -3.04 -1.95 -15.66
C ILE A 32 -3.75 -2.46 -16.92
N TYR A 33 -4.82 -3.22 -16.75
CA TYR A 33 -5.57 -3.73 -17.90
C TYR A 33 -7.02 -3.22 -17.83
N PRO A 34 -7.35 -2.16 -18.58
CA PRO A 34 -8.71 -1.62 -18.62
C PRO A 34 -9.71 -2.52 -19.37
N TRP A 35 -9.25 -3.48 -20.17
CA TRP A 35 -10.09 -4.38 -20.98
C TRP A 35 -10.67 -5.58 -20.20
N PHE A 36 -10.53 -5.60 -18.87
CA PHE A 36 -10.92 -6.72 -18.01
C PHE A 36 -12.40 -7.14 -18.15
N PHE A 37 -13.25 -6.26 -18.70
CA PHE A 37 -14.69 -6.49 -18.83
C PHE A 37 -15.30 -5.92 -20.12
N ASP A 38 -14.56 -5.88 -21.23
CA ASP A 38 -15.14 -5.64 -22.58
C ASP A 38 -15.97 -6.85 -23.03
N ILE A 39 -16.97 -7.21 -22.22
CA ILE A 39 -18.05 -8.09 -22.59
C ILE A 39 -19.18 -7.18 -23.02
N GLU A 40 -19.14 -6.79 -24.29
CA GLU A 40 -20.10 -5.91 -24.97
C GLU A 40 -21.52 -6.48 -25.05
N HIS A 41 -21.85 -7.57 -24.37
CA HIS A 41 -23.15 -8.25 -24.52
C HIS A 41 -23.94 -8.18 -23.22
N GLY A 42 -25.08 -7.49 -23.26
CA GLY A 42 -25.95 -7.13 -22.14
C GLY A 42 -26.69 -8.27 -21.45
N GLN A 43 -26.01 -9.36 -21.11
CA GLN A 43 -26.55 -10.44 -20.29
C GLN A 43 -25.99 -10.38 -18.87
N ASN A 44 -26.81 -10.79 -17.89
CA ASN A 44 -26.37 -11.06 -16.51
C ASN A 44 -25.29 -12.14 -16.56
N LEU A 45 -24.03 -11.72 -16.47
CA LEU A 45 -22.87 -12.58 -16.71
C LEU A 45 -22.79 -13.77 -15.76
N LEU A 46 -23.29 -13.62 -14.54
CA LEU A 46 -23.16 -14.62 -13.47
C LEU A 46 -24.42 -14.59 -12.57
N PRO A 47 -25.58 -15.11 -13.04
CA PRO A 47 -26.85 -14.94 -12.36
C PRO A 47 -26.91 -15.63 -10.99
N ASN A 48 -26.03 -16.60 -10.72
CA ASN A 48 -26.00 -17.34 -9.47
C ASN A 48 -24.91 -16.89 -8.50
N LEU A 49 -24.06 -15.93 -8.89
CA LEU A 49 -22.97 -15.44 -8.06
C LEU A 49 -23.52 -14.74 -6.81
N ARG A 50 -23.04 -15.17 -5.64
CA ARG A 50 -23.38 -14.61 -4.33
C ARG A 50 -22.21 -13.86 -3.71
N ILE A 51 -20.98 -14.32 -3.94
CA ILE A 51 -19.79 -13.71 -3.36
C ILE A 51 -18.81 -13.34 -4.46
N PHE A 52 -18.36 -12.09 -4.47
CA PHE A 52 -17.38 -11.57 -5.40
C PHE A 52 -16.28 -10.84 -4.66
N SER A 53 -15.04 -11.16 -5.00
CA SER A 53 -13.86 -10.47 -4.49
C SER A 53 -12.96 -10.05 -5.63
N LEU A 54 -12.59 -8.77 -5.62
CA LEU A 54 -11.65 -8.20 -6.56
C LEU A 54 -10.50 -7.53 -5.81
N CYS A 55 -9.28 -7.94 -6.13
CA CYS A 55 -8.06 -7.27 -5.72
C CYS A 55 -7.35 -6.76 -6.98
N CYS A 56 -7.19 -5.45 -7.13
CA CYS A 56 -6.55 -4.84 -8.30
C CYS A 56 -5.57 -3.73 -7.90
N LYS A 57 -4.34 -3.78 -8.41
CA LYS A 57 -3.28 -2.85 -8.03
C LYS A 57 -3.38 -1.48 -8.68
N LYS A 58 -4.03 -1.32 -9.83
CA LYS A 58 -4.22 -0.03 -10.49
C LYS A 58 -5.35 -0.08 -11.53
N ILE A 59 -6.31 0.82 -11.40
CA ILE A 59 -7.45 1.02 -12.31
C ILE A 59 -7.47 2.48 -12.75
N THR A 60 -7.71 2.76 -14.03
CA THR A 60 -7.75 4.15 -14.55
C THR A 60 -9.17 4.65 -14.85
N ASP A 61 -10.17 3.76 -14.81
CA ASP A 61 -11.58 4.09 -15.04
C ASP A 61 -12.45 3.21 -14.15
N PHE A 62 -12.86 3.75 -13.00
CA PHE A 62 -13.67 3.02 -12.02
C PHE A 62 -15.08 2.70 -12.53
N ASP A 63 -15.69 3.65 -13.23
CA ASP A 63 -17.07 3.51 -13.70
C ASP A 63 -17.16 2.38 -14.75
N LYS A 64 -16.24 2.36 -15.71
CA LYS A 64 -16.20 1.28 -16.70
C LYS A 64 -15.70 -0.03 -16.12
N SER A 65 -14.65 -0.02 -15.31
CA SER A 65 -13.98 -1.27 -14.89
C SER A 65 -14.67 -1.96 -13.71
N ILE A 66 -15.29 -1.21 -12.81
CA ILE A 66 -15.89 -1.74 -11.57
C ILE A 66 -17.41 -1.60 -11.61
N VAL A 67 -17.91 -0.37 -11.74
CA VAL A 67 -19.35 -0.09 -11.59
C VAL A 67 -20.16 -0.85 -12.64
N SER A 68 -19.74 -0.81 -13.90
CA SER A 68 -20.44 -1.47 -15.01
C SER A 68 -20.59 -2.99 -14.82
N VAL A 69 -19.64 -3.61 -14.13
CA VAL A 69 -19.54 -5.06 -13.91
C VAL A 69 -20.36 -5.46 -12.70
N VAL A 70 -20.09 -4.79 -11.59
CA VAL A 70 -20.67 -5.06 -10.29
C VAL A 70 -22.19 -4.88 -10.38
N ARG A 71 -22.68 -3.85 -11.09
CA ARG A 71 -24.12 -3.65 -11.35
C ARG A 71 -24.81 -4.79 -12.10
N ARG A 72 -24.08 -5.60 -12.88
CA ARG A 72 -24.63 -6.78 -13.58
C ARG A 72 -24.72 -8.02 -12.66
N MET A 73 -24.18 -7.95 -11.45
CA MET A 73 -24.22 -9.03 -10.46
C MET A 73 -25.37 -8.82 -9.47
N LEU A 74 -26.61 -8.78 -9.97
CA LEU A 74 -27.80 -8.41 -9.18
C LEU A 74 -28.08 -9.30 -7.96
N ASN A 75 -27.55 -10.54 -7.96
CA ASN A 75 -27.76 -11.51 -6.89
C ASN A 75 -26.64 -11.55 -5.86
N LEU A 76 -25.70 -10.61 -5.93
CA LEU A 76 -24.56 -10.53 -5.04
C LEU A 76 -25.00 -10.23 -3.60
N GLU A 77 -24.47 -11.03 -2.69
CA GLU A 77 -24.73 -11.01 -1.25
C GLU A 77 -23.52 -10.48 -0.48
N GLU A 78 -22.31 -10.84 -0.93
CA GLU A 78 -21.04 -10.33 -0.40
C GLU A 78 -20.15 -9.75 -1.51
N LEU A 79 -19.63 -8.56 -1.26
CA LEU A 79 -18.68 -7.87 -2.12
C LEU A 79 -17.41 -7.53 -1.35
N HIS A 80 -16.26 -7.87 -1.92
CA HIS A 80 -14.94 -7.53 -1.37
C HIS A 80 -14.11 -6.78 -2.41
N LEU A 81 -13.80 -5.50 -2.17
CA LEU A 81 -13.00 -4.69 -3.09
C LEU A 81 -11.70 -4.24 -2.45
N ASN A 82 -10.57 -4.56 -3.06
CA ASN A 82 -9.27 -4.00 -2.71
C ASN A 82 -8.64 -3.41 -3.96
N ILE A 83 -8.81 -2.10 -4.15
CA ILE A 83 -8.49 -1.45 -5.41
C ILE A 83 -7.74 -0.14 -5.19
N ILE A 84 -6.82 0.14 -6.12
CA ILE A 84 -6.20 1.45 -6.26
C ILE A 84 -6.67 2.03 -7.59
N VAL A 85 -7.17 3.26 -7.57
CA VAL A 85 -7.81 3.89 -8.72
C VAL A 85 -7.18 5.25 -8.99
N GLU A 86 -6.74 5.47 -10.23
CA GLU A 86 -6.46 6.79 -10.77
C GLU A 86 -7.76 7.32 -11.39
N CYS A 87 -8.36 8.32 -10.76
CA CYS A 87 -9.64 8.88 -11.15
C CYS A 87 -9.49 10.02 -12.15
N ASN A 88 -10.40 10.09 -13.11
CA ASN A 88 -10.60 11.22 -13.99
C ASN A 88 -11.89 11.95 -13.55
N GLY A 89 -11.76 13.11 -12.88
CA GLY A 89 -12.89 14.00 -12.58
C GLY A 89 -13.40 14.01 -11.12
N ARG A 90 -13.49 12.85 -10.44
CA ARG A 90 -13.90 12.80 -9.02
C ARG A 90 -13.23 11.68 -8.22
N LEU A 91 -12.93 11.94 -6.95
CA LEU A 91 -12.45 10.91 -6.01
C LEU A 91 -13.57 9.90 -5.72
N ILE A 92 -13.18 8.65 -5.44
CA ILE A 92 -14.13 7.66 -4.95
C ILE A 92 -14.25 7.84 -3.46
N ASP A 93 -15.38 8.41 -3.07
CA ASP A 93 -15.79 8.63 -1.69
C ASP A 93 -17.04 7.81 -1.34
N GLY A 94 -17.60 8.04 -0.15
CA GLY A 94 -18.78 7.34 0.34
C GLY A 94 -20.03 7.61 -0.50
N ASP A 95 -20.21 8.86 -0.96
CA ASP A 95 -21.27 9.25 -1.89
C ASP A 95 -21.19 8.49 -3.20
N THR A 96 -19.99 8.40 -3.76
CA THR A 96 -19.72 7.68 -5.00
C THR A 96 -20.03 6.20 -4.82
N LEU A 97 -19.58 5.56 -3.74
CA LEU A 97 -19.90 4.16 -3.47
C LEU A 97 -21.40 3.91 -3.30
N MET A 98 -22.08 4.77 -2.53
CA MET A 98 -23.51 4.66 -2.28
C MET A 98 -24.30 4.75 -3.59
N LYS A 99 -24.05 5.82 -4.35
CA LYS A 99 -24.72 6.09 -5.62
C LYS A 99 -24.38 5.03 -6.65
N ASP A 100 -23.12 4.63 -6.75
CA ASP A 100 -22.67 3.86 -7.91
C ASP A 100 -22.76 2.35 -7.73
N ILE A 101 -22.57 1.86 -6.51
CA ILE A 101 -22.59 0.42 -6.20
C ILE A 101 -23.83 0.08 -5.38
N ILE A 102 -23.96 0.66 -4.19
CA ILE A 102 -24.88 0.14 -3.16
C ILE A 102 -26.34 0.18 -3.60
N LEU A 103 -26.82 1.30 -4.16
CA LEU A 103 -28.21 1.44 -4.58
C LEU A 103 -28.65 0.40 -5.62
N TYR A 104 -27.70 -0.18 -6.36
CA TYR A 104 -27.97 -1.16 -7.42
C TYR A 104 -27.83 -2.61 -6.94
N MET A 105 -27.52 -2.85 -5.66
CA MET A 105 -27.25 -4.17 -5.10
C MET A 105 -28.19 -4.51 -3.95
N PRO A 106 -29.49 -4.78 -4.23
CA PRO A 106 -30.51 -4.94 -3.18
C PRO A 106 -30.31 -6.17 -2.28
N ARG A 107 -29.47 -7.13 -2.68
CA ARG A 107 -29.17 -8.35 -1.91
C ARG A 107 -27.86 -8.28 -1.13
N LEU A 108 -27.08 -7.21 -1.31
CA LEU A 108 -25.78 -7.06 -0.70
C LEU A 108 -25.95 -6.76 0.79
N TYR A 109 -25.69 -7.75 1.64
CA TYR A 109 -25.70 -7.57 3.09
C TYR A 109 -24.30 -7.38 3.67
N LYS A 110 -23.24 -7.67 2.89
CA LYS A 110 -21.86 -7.52 3.35
C LYS A 110 -20.99 -6.89 2.28
N PHE A 111 -20.44 -5.73 2.61
CA PHE A 111 -19.47 -5.02 1.78
C PHE A 111 -18.21 -4.74 2.59
N THR A 112 -17.09 -5.32 2.16
CA THR A 112 -15.77 -5.07 2.75
C THR A 112 -14.93 -4.40 1.68
N PHE A 113 -14.35 -3.23 1.95
CA PHE A 113 -13.53 -2.56 0.94
C PHE A 113 -12.26 -1.91 1.51
N ASN A 114 -11.28 -1.75 0.62
CA ASN A 114 -10.08 -0.94 0.74
C ASN A 114 -9.87 -0.25 -0.61
N ILE A 115 -10.21 1.03 -0.68
CA ILE A 115 -10.19 1.80 -1.93
C ILE A 115 -9.28 3.00 -1.73
N CYS A 116 -8.18 3.03 -2.48
CA CYS A 116 -7.31 4.19 -2.55
C CYS A 116 -7.50 4.84 -3.92
N SER A 117 -8.11 6.02 -3.95
CA SER A 117 -8.33 6.78 -5.18
C SER A 117 -7.41 7.99 -5.23
N THR A 118 -6.84 8.27 -6.39
CA THR A 118 -5.98 9.43 -6.64
C THR A 118 -6.52 10.24 -7.80
N ILE A 119 -6.55 11.56 -7.69
CA ILE A 119 -7.00 12.48 -8.75
C ILE A 119 -5.97 13.59 -8.92
N LYS A 120 -5.75 14.08 -10.15
CA LYS A 120 -4.95 15.29 -10.37
C LYS A 120 -5.75 16.54 -10.04
N HIS A 121 -5.12 17.56 -9.49
CA HIS A 121 -5.76 18.83 -9.13
C HIS A 121 -6.40 19.52 -10.34
N CYS A 122 -5.82 19.38 -11.54
CA CYS A 122 -6.41 19.92 -12.77
C CYS A 122 -7.76 19.27 -13.13
N ASP A 123 -8.02 18.07 -12.62
CA ASP A 123 -9.24 17.32 -12.90
C ASP A 123 -10.27 17.46 -11.78
N GLN A 124 -9.97 18.20 -10.72
CA GLN A 124 -10.80 18.28 -9.51
C GLN A 124 -11.60 19.58 -9.46
N THR A 125 -12.94 19.46 -9.39
CA THR A 125 -13.85 20.62 -9.33
C THR A 125 -14.22 21.04 -7.91
N ASN A 126 -14.15 20.15 -6.92
CA ASN A 126 -14.41 20.42 -5.50
C ASN A 126 -13.63 19.44 -4.59
N PHE A 127 -13.18 19.91 -3.43
CA PHE A 127 -12.55 19.07 -2.41
C PHE A 127 -13.62 18.58 -1.41
N ALA A 128 -13.91 17.28 -1.41
CA ALA A 128 -14.79 16.68 -0.41
C ALA A 128 -14.09 16.70 0.97
N LEU A 129 -14.82 17.05 2.03
CA LEU A 129 -14.33 16.97 3.40
C LEU A 129 -14.55 15.55 3.95
N ASN A 130 -13.59 15.03 4.73
CA ASN A 130 -13.66 13.71 5.38
C ASN A 130 -15.01 13.46 6.10
N GLN A 131 -15.56 14.49 6.75
CA GLN A 131 -16.81 14.41 7.51
C GLN A 131 -18.04 14.08 6.64
N HIS A 132 -18.03 14.46 5.35
CA HIS A 132 -19.14 14.13 4.45
C HIS A 132 -19.09 12.65 4.04
N ILE A 133 -17.88 12.10 3.90
CA ILE A 133 -17.67 10.70 3.50
C ILE A 133 -18.13 9.73 4.58
N GLU A 134 -17.74 9.99 5.84
CA GLU A 134 -18.09 9.14 6.98
C GLU A 134 -19.62 9.11 7.17
N LYS A 135 -20.27 10.28 7.06
CA LYS A 135 -21.72 10.43 7.24
C LYS A 135 -22.56 9.68 6.21
N THR A 136 -22.13 9.63 4.94
CA THR A 136 -22.88 8.92 3.89
C THR A 136 -22.89 7.41 4.10
N LEU A 137 -21.91 6.90 4.85
CA LEU A 137 -21.75 5.48 5.10
C LEU A 137 -22.22 5.04 6.49
N GLU A 138 -22.71 5.97 7.34
CA GLU A 138 -23.35 5.65 8.63
C GLU A 138 -24.54 4.68 8.48
N TYR A 139 -25.18 4.65 7.31
CA TYR A 139 -26.27 3.72 6.99
C TYR A 139 -25.80 2.28 6.73
N PHE A 140 -24.48 2.04 6.66
CA PHE A 140 -23.91 0.70 6.56
C PHE A 140 -23.73 0.08 7.95
N HIS A 141 -24.73 -0.68 8.39
CA HIS A 141 -24.80 -1.25 9.75
C HIS A 141 -23.68 -2.24 10.15
N TYR A 142 -22.74 -2.59 9.27
CA TYR A 142 -21.88 -3.76 9.47
C TYR A 142 -20.39 -3.48 9.70
N ASN A 143 -19.86 -2.30 9.33
CA ASN A 143 -18.46 -1.95 9.55
C ASN A 143 -18.31 -0.46 9.85
N GLU A 144 -17.43 -0.12 10.80
CA GLU A 144 -16.91 1.25 10.91
C GLU A 144 -16.07 1.55 9.65
N ILE A 145 -16.22 2.75 9.11
CA ILE A 145 -15.53 3.16 7.89
C ILE A 145 -14.58 4.28 8.20
N ILE A 146 -13.32 4.08 7.82
CA ILE A 146 -12.27 5.07 8.02
C ILE A 146 -11.95 5.71 6.68
N THR A 147 -11.79 7.03 6.71
CA THR A 147 -11.38 7.84 5.55
C THR A 147 -10.15 8.67 5.89
N CYS A 148 -9.26 8.81 4.91
CA CYS A 148 -8.17 9.76 4.93
C CYS A 148 -8.10 10.44 3.57
N ILE A 149 -8.07 11.77 3.57
CA ILE A 149 -7.87 12.58 2.38
C ILE A 149 -6.57 13.35 2.56
N ASP A 150 -5.73 13.26 1.54
CA ASP A 150 -4.43 13.91 1.47
C ASP A 150 -4.36 14.75 0.19
N HIS A 151 -3.78 15.94 0.31
CA HIS A 151 -3.57 16.85 -0.80
C HIS A 151 -2.07 17.05 -0.99
N PHE A 152 -1.57 16.63 -2.14
CA PHE A 152 -0.17 16.67 -2.53
C PHE A 152 0.01 17.85 -3.51
N GLN A 153 0.45 18.98 -2.98
CA GLN A 153 0.56 20.24 -3.72
C GLN A 153 1.68 20.18 -4.77
N GLU A 154 2.81 19.56 -4.46
CA GLU A 154 3.96 19.50 -5.37
C GLU A 154 3.70 18.59 -6.56
N ASN A 155 3.03 17.47 -6.33
CA ASN A 155 2.62 16.51 -7.35
C ASN A 155 1.31 16.91 -8.04
N GLY A 156 0.63 17.93 -7.52
CA GLY A 156 -0.64 18.41 -8.05
C GLY A 156 -1.71 17.32 -8.03
N CYS A 157 -1.81 16.52 -6.97
CA CYS A 157 -2.79 15.46 -6.86
C CYS A 157 -3.38 15.32 -5.45
N SER A 158 -4.59 14.79 -5.36
CA SER A 158 -5.22 14.40 -4.10
C SER A 158 -5.35 12.90 -4.03
N GLN A 159 -5.23 12.33 -2.84
CA GLN A 159 -5.55 10.94 -2.53
C GLN A 159 -6.72 10.88 -1.55
N CYS A 160 -7.67 9.99 -1.81
CA CYS A 160 -8.72 9.59 -0.87
C CYS A 160 -8.59 8.10 -0.62
N HIS A 161 -8.30 7.73 0.61
CA HIS A 161 -8.24 6.35 1.07
C HIS A 161 -9.42 6.07 2.00
N ILE A 162 -10.31 5.19 1.56
CA ILE A 162 -11.46 4.71 2.35
C ILE A 162 -11.37 3.19 2.55
N TYR A 163 -11.67 2.70 3.75
CA TYR A 163 -11.71 1.28 4.02
C TYR A 163 -12.69 0.89 5.13
N SER A 164 -13.16 -0.36 5.09
CA SER A 164 -13.97 -0.97 6.13
C SER A 164 -13.09 -1.53 7.26
N TYR A 165 -13.44 -1.25 8.51
CA TYR A 165 -12.81 -1.79 9.71
C TYR A 165 -13.59 -3.00 10.27
N PRO A 166 -12.93 -4.07 10.75
CA PRO A 166 -11.48 -4.27 10.82
C PRO A 166 -10.86 -4.51 9.44
N TYR A 167 -9.63 -4.03 9.26
CA TYR A 167 -8.88 -4.19 8.01
C TYR A 167 -8.48 -5.66 7.79
N LYS A 168 -8.76 -6.21 6.59
CA LYS A 168 -8.57 -7.65 6.29
C LYS A 168 -7.51 -7.96 5.24
N TRP A 169 -6.92 -6.96 4.61
CA TRP A 169 -5.94 -7.18 3.54
C TRP A 169 -4.52 -7.23 4.04
N LYS A 170 -3.68 -7.94 3.28
CA LYS A 170 -2.25 -8.09 3.57
C LYS A 170 -1.43 -6.84 3.28
N VAL A 171 -1.94 -5.97 2.42
CA VAL A 171 -1.19 -4.83 1.87
C VAL A 171 -1.91 -3.54 2.23
N TYR A 172 -1.20 -2.58 2.83
CA TYR A 172 -1.67 -1.22 3.04
C TYR A 172 -0.78 -0.26 2.26
N ASN A 173 -1.34 0.43 1.26
CA ASN A 173 -0.54 1.27 0.36
C ASN A 173 -0.67 2.78 0.64
N ASN A 174 0.43 3.49 0.39
CA ASN A 174 0.53 4.96 0.38
C ASN A 174 0.03 5.62 1.68
N ILE A 175 0.52 5.14 2.82
CA ILE A 175 0.27 5.77 4.11
C ILE A 175 1.01 7.11 4.19
N THR A 176 0.28 8.17 4.55
CA THR A 176 0.77 9.55 4.70
C THR A 176 0.91 9.93 6.18
N ASN A 177 1.49 11.10 6.48
CA ASN A 177 1.58 11.63 7.85
C ASN A 177 0.20 11.84 8.52
N ASN A 178 -0.90 11.85 7.76
CA ASN A 178 -2.25 11.98 8.31
C ASN A 178 -2.78 10.66 8.91
N PHE A 179 -2.04 9.56 8.77
CA PHE A 179 -2.38 8.28 9.35
C PHE A 179 -2.54 8.36 10.87
N ARG A 180 -3.73 8.03 11.37
CA ARG A 180 -4.10 8.15 12.78
C ARG A 180 -3.61 6.99 13.65
N GLY A 181 -3.10 5.91 13.03
CA GLY A 181 -2.79 4.66 13.73
C GLY A 181 -3.97 3.69 13.75
N GLY A 182 -3.85 2.65 14.57
CA GLY A 182 -4.84 1.56 14.70
C GLY A 182 -4.13 0.21 14.68
N LEU A 183 -4.83 -0.89 14.98
CA LEU A 183 -4.21 -2.22 15.01
C LEU A 183 -4.54 -3.01 13.74
N PHE A 184 -3.55 -3.27 12.90
CA PHE A 184 -3.70 -3.92 11.60
C PHE A 184 -2.97 -5.27 11.58
N THR A 185 -3.54 -6.28 12.24
CA THR A 185 -2.90 -7.60 12.40
C THR A 185 -2.81 -8.43 11.12
N SER A 186 -3.65 -8.12 10.13
CA SER A 186 -3.67 -8.82 8.84
C SER A 186 -2.63 -8.30 7.84
N VAL A 187 -2.09 -7.10 8.07
CA VAL A 187 -1.20 -6.39 7.15
C VAL A 187 0.25 -6.85 7.35
N THR A 188 0.87 -7.29 6.26
CA THR A 188 2.27 -7.72 6.20
C THR A 188 3.11 -6.85 5.27
N GLU A 189 2.49 -6.08 4.38
CA GLU A 189 3.16 -5.23 3.40
C GLU A 189 2.64 -3.79 3.53
N VAL A 190 3.54 -2.84 3.78
CA VAL A 190 3.20 -1.43 3.96
C VAL A 190 4.02 -0.58 3.00
N SER A 191 3.36 0.38 2.35
CA SER A 191 4.06 1.48 1.66
C SER A 191 3.70 2.83 2.25
N LEU A 192 4.72 3.67 2.40
CA LEU A 192 4.64 5.03 2.94
C LEU A 192 4.95 6.03 1.82
N TYR A 193 4.15 7.08 1.71
CA TYR A 193 4.37 8.17 0.76
C TYR A 193 3.78 9.47 1.33
N ASP A 194 4.52 10.57 1.25
CA ASP A 194 4.03 11.91 1.57
C ASP A 194 4.96 12.96 0.92
N GLU A 195 4.48 14.18 0.75
CA GLU A 195 5.27 15.36 0.36
C GLU A 195 5.86 16.07 1.58
N ARG A 196 5.43 15.71 2.79
CA ARG A 196 6.01 16.17 4.05
C ARG A 196 7.02 15.14 4.57
N PRO A 197 8.11 15.57 5.23
CA PRO A 197 9.04 14.66 5.89
C PRO A 197 8.36 13.71 6.87
N PHE A 198 8.87 12.48 6.97
CA PHE A 198 8.49 11.55 8.03
C PHE A 198 9.44 11.69 9.23
N GLU A 199 8.88 11.91 10.42
CA GLU A 199 9.64 12.05 11.67
C GLU A 199 9.55 10.78 12.52
N ASP A 200 10.39 10.65 13.55
CA ASP A 200 10.45 9.47 14.44
C ASP A 200 9.07 9.03 14.97
N GLU A 201 8.23 10.00 15.35
CA GLU A 201 6.88 9.76 15.88
C GLU A 201 5.95 9.08 14.87
N PHE A 202 6.16 9.34 13.58
CA PHE A 202 5.43 8.68 12.52
C PHE A 202 5.87 7.21 12.41
N PHE A 203 7.18 6.94 12.38
CA PHE A 203 7.69 5.57 12.33
C PHE A 203 7.31 4.75 13.57
N LEU A 204 7.29 5.35 14.75
CA LEU A 204 6.77 4.69 15.97
C LEU A 204 5.30 4.28 15.80
N ARG A 205 4.48 5.18 15.24
CA ARG A 205 3.06 4.89 14.95
C ARG A 205 2.91 3.77 13.93
N ILE A 206 3.76 3.71 12.90
CA ILE A 206 3.77 2.61 11.93
C ILE A 206 4.13 1.29 12.63
N ALA A 207 5.21 1.25 13.41
CA ALA A 207 5.64 0.04 14.12
C ALA A 207 4.53 -0.51 15.05
N GLN A 208 3.87 0.37 15.81
CA GLN A 208 2.77 0.00 16.70
C GLN A 208 1.52 -0.48 15.94
N SER A 209 1.26 0.11 14.78
CA SER A 209 0.07 -0.20 13.99
C SER A 209 0.17 -1.54 13.25
N PHE A 210 1.38 -1.94 12.86
CA PHE A 210 1.63 -3.08 11.99
C PHE A 210 2.59 -4.09 12.62
N PRO A 211 2.18 -4.79 13.70
CA PRO A 211 3.08 -5.66 14.47
C PRO A 211 3.64 -6.85 13.66
N PHE A 212 2.96 -7.29 12.61
CA PHE A 212 3.36 -8.41 11.75
C PHE A 212 3.92 -7.98 10.38
N MET A 213 4.28 -6.71 10.23
CA MET A 213 4.83 -6.18 8.97
C MET A 213 6.13 -6.89 8.59
N LYS A 214 6.17 -7.41 7.37
CA LYS A 214 7.32 -8.10 6.76
C LYS A 214 8.01 -7.27 5.70
N GLU A 215 7.28 -6.38 5.04
CA GLU A 215 7.80 -5.52 3.98
C GLU A 215 7.39 -4.07 4.24
N LEU A 216 8.38 -3.19 4.27
CA LEU A 216 8.18 -1.74 4.40
C LEU A 216 8.82 -1.05 3.20
N THR A 217 8.01 -0.33 2.42
CA THR A 217 8.48 0.53 1.33
C THR A 217 8.29 1.98 1.72
N ILE A 218 9.34 2.80 1.59
CA ILE A 218 9.27 4.23 1.88
C ILE A 218 9.54 4.98 0.58
N LYS A 219 8.67 5.94 0.25
CA LYS A 219 8.83 6.84 -0.90
C LYS A 219 8.66 8.26 -0.42
N ASN A 220 9.76 8.90 -0.04
CA ASN A 220 9.74 10.27 0.46
C ASN A 220 11.09 10.94 0.18
N LEU A 221 11.10 11.91 -0.72
CA LEU A 221 12.31 12.63 -1.13
C LEU A 221 12.64 13.80 -0.21
N LYS A 222 11.80 14.10 0.79
CA LYS A 222 12.05 15.19 1.72
C LYS A 222 12.96 14.77 2.87
N ALA A 223 13.94 15.61 3.14
CA ALA A 223 14.80 15.51 4.31
C ALA A 223 14.00 15.58 5.61
N GLN A 224 14.43 14.85 6.63
CA GLN A 224 13.85 14.97 7.97
C GLN A 224 14.15 16.37 8.52
N ASN A 225 13.17 17.01 9.15
CA ASN A 225 13.39 18.32 9.76
C ASN A 225 14.16 18.18 11.06
N LYS A 226 13.89 17.12 11.83
CA LYS A 226 14.48 16.87 13.15
C LYS A 226 15.64 15.87 13.05
N LYS A 227 16.67 16.18 12.25
CA LYS A 227 17.85 15.29 12.04
C LYS A 227 18.62 14.96 13.32
N GLN A 228 18.50 15.82 14.32
CA GLN A 228 19.04 15.65 15.64
C GLN A 228 17.97 16.20 16.57
N LEU A 229 17.46 15.37 17.48
CA LEU A 229 16.94 15.96 18.70
C LEU A 229 18.07 16.81 19.25
N VAL A 230 17.82 18.12 19.28
CA VAL A 230 18.37 19.02 20.27
C VAL A 230 18.66 18.20 21.51
N LYS A 231 19.89 18.28 22.03
CA LYS A 231 20.20 17.93 23.41
C LYS A 231 19.23 18.72 24.30
N SER A 232 17.99 18.26 24.43
CA SER A 232 17.03 18.87 25.32
C SER A 232 17.45 18.40 26.68
N ASN A 233 18.05 19.31 27.43
CA ASN A 233 18.35 19.19 28.85
C ASN A 233 17.06 19.06 29.66
N ASN A 234 16.28 18.02 29.41
CA ASN A 234 15.16 17.57 30.22
C ASN A 234 15.11 16.05 30.07
N ASP A 235 15.73 15.39 31.03
CA ASP A 235 15.52 13.97 31.33
C ASP A 235 13.99 13.72 31.39
N ASN A 236 13.45 13.01 30.40
CA ASN A 236 12.20 12.19 30.43
C ASN A 236 11.49 11.96 29.09
N GLN A 237 12.05 12.37 27.94
CA GLN A 237 11.61 11.80 26.64
C GLN A 237 12.73 10.97 26.02
N MET A 238 13.08 9.86 26.68
CA MET A 238 13.62 8.72 25.93
C MET A 238 12.53 8.28 24.96
N LEU A 239 12.64 8.70 23.70
CA LEU A 239 11.84 8.10 22.65
C LEU A 239 12.14 6.60 22.67
N SER A 240 11.11 5.80 22.90
CA SER A 240 11.18 4.35 22.89
C SER A 240 11.86 3.85 21.62
N ILE A 241 12.65 2.79 21.73
CA ILE A 241 13.19 2.08 20.57
C ILE A 241 12.02 1.70 19.66
N ILE A 242 12.14 2.04 18.38
CA ILE A 242 11.19 1.70 17.33
C ILE A 242 11.61 0.35 16.76
N GLU A 243 10.83 -0.68 17.11
CA GLU A 243 11.13 -2.06 16.74
C GLU A 243 10.27 -2.53 15.58
N TYR A 244 10.90 -3.19 14.60
CA TYR A 244 10.23 -3.83 13.49
C TYR A 244 10.51 -5.34 13.48
N PRO A 245 10.00 -6.11 14.46
CA PRO A 245 10.48 -7.46 14.77
C PRO A 245 10.33 -8.46 13.62
N ASN A 246 9.34 -8.26 12.75
CA ASN A 246 9.01 -9.18 11.64
C ASN A 246 9.52 -8.69 10.28
N LEU A 247 10.21 -7.54 10.22
CA LEU A 247 10.59 -6.91 8.96
C LEU A 247 11.69 -7.70 8.25
N THR A 248 11.33 -8.31 7.13
CA THR A 248 12.29 -9.04 6.29
C THR A 248 12.78 -8.23 5.10
N ARG A 249 12.01 -7.22 4.69
CA ARG A 249 12.33 -6.36 3.54
C ARG A 249 12.09 -4.89 3.84
N LEU A 250 13.07 -4.07 3.49
CA LEU A 250 13.01 -2.63 3.57
C LEU A 250 13.40 -2.03 2.21
N ASP A 251 12.50 -1.27 1.60
CA ASP A 251 12.76 -0.56 0.33
C ASP A 251 12.85 0.95 0.58
N LEU A 252 14.06 1.49 0.40
CA LEU A 252 14.43 2.89 0.53
C LEU A 252 14.90 3.49 -0.80
N ALA A 253 14.67 2.83 -1.94
CA ALA A 253 15.25 3.24 -3.23
C ALA A 253 14.79 4.64 -3.68
N TYR A 254 13.60 5.07 -3.29
CA TYR A 254 13.03 6.39 -3.63
C TYR A 254 12.88 7.27 -2.39
N THR A 255 13.94 7.34 -1.58
CA THR A 255 13.95 8.10 -0.34
C THR A 255 15.08 9.09 -0.27
N HIS A 256 14.91 10.13 0.54
CA HIS A 256 16.01 10.97 0.96
C HIS A 256 17.01 10.18 1.82
N HIS A 257 18.30 10.44 1.67
CA HIS A 257 19.37 9.75 2.41
C HIS A 257 19.25 9.80 3.94
N ASP A 258 18.54 10.79 4.50
CA ASP A 258 18.24 10.84 5.94
C ASP A 258 17.52 9.57 6.43
N TYR A 259 16.58 9.01 5.64
CA TYR A 259 15.90 7.78 6.01
C TYR A 259 16.84 6.57 5.96
N VAL A 260 17.79 6.55 5.02
CA VAL A 260 18.84 5.53 4.96
C VAL A 260 19.72 5.60 6.22
N GLU A 261 20.11 6.82 6.62
CA GLU A 261 20.87 7.02 7.85
C GLU A 261 20.08 6.58 9.09
N LEU A 262 18.81 6.97 9.19
CA LEU A 262 17.91 6.62 10.29
C LEU A 262 17.80 5.10 10.45
N PHE A 263 17.47 4.38 9.38
CA PHE A 263 17.26 2.93 9.46
C PHE A 263 18.57 2.14 9.65
N LEU A 264 19.69 2.60 9.09
CA LEU A 264 20.94 1.85 9.16
C LEU A 264 21.81 2.19 10.37
N PHE A 265 21.81 3.43 10.84
CA PHE A 265 22.77 3.92 11.83
C PHE A 265 22.15 4.51 13.11
N ASP A 266 20.86 4.86 13.13
CA ASP A 266 20.23 5.35 14.36
C ASP A 266 20.01 4.21 15.37
N ARG A 267 20.34 4.47 16.64
CA ARG A 267 20.19 3.53 17.75
C ARG A 267 18.73 3.36 18.19
N LYS A 268 17.85 4.28 17.83
CA LYS A 268 16.42 4.16 18.10
C LYS A 268 15.74 3.17 17.17
N MET A 269 16.33 2.85 16.02
CA MET A 269 15.76 1.88 15.08
C MET A 269 16.30 0.50 15.38
N ALA A 270 15.42 -0.44 15.74
CA ALA A 270 15.78 -1.84 15.93
C ALA A 270 15.19 -2.70 14.82
N LEU A 271 16.06 -3.12 13.90
CA LEU A 271 15.72 -4.04 12.82
C LEU A 271 16.03 -5.50 13.22
N PRO A 272 15.36 -6.49 12.64
CA PRO A 272 15.67 -7.89 12.88
C PRO A 272 16.86 -8.34 12.03
N ASN A 273 17.41 -9.51 12.36
CA ASN A 273 18.47 -10.12 11.55
C ASN A 273 17.91 -10.63 10.21
N HIS A 274 18.81 -10.79 9.24
CA HIS A 274 18.49 -11.27 7.89
C HIS A 274 17.59 -10.32 7.08
N LEU A 275 17.79 -9.02 7.24
CA LEU A 275 17.03 -8.00 6.50
C LEU A 275 17.54 -7.89 5.06
N HIS A 276 16.60 -7.78 4.11
CA HIS A 276 16.87 -7.44 2.72
C HIS A 276 16.60 -5.94 2.53
N LEU A 277 17.63 -5.18 2.13
CA LEU A 277 17.52 -3.74 1.90
C LEU A 277 17.60 -3.43 0.41
N ARG A 278 16.61 -2.72 -0.12
CA ARG A 278 16.73 -2.00 -1.40
C ARG A 278 17.07 -0.55 -1.11
N VAL A 279 18.07 0.00 -1.77
CA VAL A 279 18.49 1.38 -1.54
C VAL A 279 19.15 1.95 -2.80
N ASP A 280 19.04 3.27 -2.95
CA ASP A 280 19.82 4.01 -3.93
C ASP A 280 21.32 4.00 -3.55
N TYR A 281 22.19 3.72 -4.52
CA TYR A 281 23.63 3.58 -4.27
C TYR A 281 24.25 4.88 -3.79
N GLN A 282 23.89 6.02 -4.40
CA GLN A 282 24.45 7.32 -4.03
C GLN A 282 24.07 7.71 -2.60
N SER A 283 22.82 7.43 -2.22
CA SER A 283 22.33 7.62 -0.86
C SER A 283 23.11 6.76 0.14
N LEU A 284 23.36 5.49 -0.17
CA LEU A 284 24.14 4.60 0.69
C LEU A 284 25.62 5.04 0.80
N GLU A 285 26.25 5.40 -0.31
CA GLU A 285 27.61 5.92 -0.36
C GLU A 285 27.75 7.16 0.52
N LYS A 286 26.79 8.10 0.41
CA LYS A 286 26.77 9.33 1.20
C LYS A 286 26.70 9.06 2.71
N VAL A 287 25.76 8.21 3.17
CA VAL A 287 25.57 7.95 4.62
C VAL A 287 26.68 7.09 5.22
N THR A 288 27.38 6.32 4.38
CA THR A 288 28.54 5.51 4.77
C THR A 288 29.86 6.27 4.66
N TYR A 289 29.84 7.55 4.24
CA TYR A 289 31.03 8.33 3.93
C TYR A 289 31.98 7.59 2.97
N ASN A 290 31.48 7.24 1.78
CA ASN A 290 32.20 6.43 0.79
C ASN A 290 32.68 5.09 1.38
N PHE A 291 31.81 4.42 2.15
CA PHE A 291 32.11 3.15 2.81
C PHE A 291 33.32 3.21 3.75
N ALA A 292 33.52 4.34 4.44
CA ALA A 292 34.55 4.51 5.46
C ALA A 292 34.00 4.64 6.89
N ARG A 293 32.67 4.82 7.04
CA ARG A 293 32.02 4.95 8.36
C ARG A 293 32.14 3.66 9.16
N TYR A 294 32.43 3.77 10.45
CA TYR A 294 32.52 2.59 11.30
C TYR A 294 31.12 1.97 11.56
N THR A 295 31.02 0.63 11.48
CA THR A 295 29.72 -0.10 11.38
C THR A 295 29.22 -0.79 12.65
N ARG A 296 29.98 -0.83 13.76
CA ARG A 296 29.55 -1.55 14.99
C ARG A 296 28.87 -0.62 16.02
N PRO A 297 27.77 -1.02 16.70
CA PRO A 297 26.85 -2.15 16.49
C PRO A 297 25.52 -1.64 15.91
N ASN A 298 25.48 -1.41 14.59
CA ASN A 298 24.34 -0.79 13.94
C ASN A 298 23.57 -1.80 13.07
N ASN A 299 22.40 -1.42 12.55
CA ASN A 299 21.53 -2.29 11.74
C ASN A 299 22.21 -2.78 10.44
N CYS A 300 23.28 -2.12 9.99
CA CYS A 300 24.15 -2.60 8.90
C CYS A 300 24.57 -4.07 9.05
N ALA A 301 24.89 -4.53 10.27
CA ALA A 301 25.34 -5.91 10.50
C ALA A 301 24.20 -6.95 10.36
N LYS A 302 22.94 -6.49 10.31
CA LYS A 302 21.75 -7.35 10.23
C LYS A 302 21.32 -7.63 8.79
N LEU A 303 21.97 -6.99 7.82
CA LEU A 303 21.65 -7.11 6.39
C LEU A 303 22.11 -8.45 5.82
N ALA A 304 21.15 -9.26 5.33
CA ALA A 304 21.45 -10.46 4.55
C ALA A 304 21.66 -10.14 3.06
N ALA A 305 20.97 -9.12 2.55
CA ALA A 305 21.05 -8.76 1.14
C ALA A 305 20.88 -7.25 0.90
N LEU A 306 21.64 -6.73 -0.05
CA LEU A 306 21.58 -5.37 -0.58
C LEU A 306 21.18 -5.40 -2.06
N TYR A 307 20.19 -4.59 -2.40
CA TYR A 307 19.66 -4.47 -3.74
C TYR A 307 19.80 -3.01 -4.20
N PHE A 308 20.52 -2.82 -5.30
CA PHE A 308 20.71 -1.49 -5.89
C PHE A 308 19.80 -1.33 -7.10
N TYR A 309 19.16 -0.17 -7.17
CA TYR A 309 18.38 0.26 -8.33
C TYR A 309 19.30 0.93 -9.34
N LEU A 310 19.24 0.51 -10.62
CA LEU A 310 19.95 1.13 -11.74
C LEU A 310 21.48 1.33 -11.54
N VAL A 311 22.17 0.31 -11.02
CA VAL A 311 23.63 0.32 -10.93
C VAL A 311 24.22 -0.73 -11.87
N ASP A 312 25.08 -0.29 -12.78
CA ASP A 312 25.71 -1.17 -13.77
C ASP A 312 26.75 -2.11 -13.14
N GLN A 313 27.50 -1.63 -12.14
CA GLN A 313 28.55 -2.40 -11.47
C GLN A 313 28.64 -2.07 -9.98
N ILE A 314 28.83 -3.11 -9.16
CA ILE A 314 29.00 -3.01 -7.71
C ILE A 314 30.50 -2.92 -7.39
N ASP A 315 30.90 -1.84 -6.74
CA ASP A 315 32.29 -1.59 -6.32
C ASP A 315 32.81 -2.70 -5.37
N GLU A 316 34.10 -2.99 -5.41
CA GLU A 316 34.77 -3.85 -4.42
C GLU A 316 34.80 -3.22 -3.01
N HIS A 317 34.82 -1.89 -2.92
CA HIS A 317 34.79 -1.17 -1.65
C HIS A 317 33.54 -1.49 -0.83
N ILE A 318 32.38 -1.57 -1.46
CA ILE A 318 31.14 -1.91 -0.77
C ILE A 318 31.13 -3.37 -0.31
N LYS A 319 31.67 -4.30 -1.10
CA LYS A 319 31.82 -5.71 -0.70
C LYS A 319 32.68 -5.88 0.54
N LYS A 320 33.76 -5.09 0.66
CA LYS A 320 34.59 -5.06 1.87
C LYS A 320 33.85 -4.48 3.07
N TYR A 321 32.99 -3.49 2.85
CA TYR A 321 32.22 -2.84 3.91
C TYR A 321 31.08 -3.72 4.43
N PHE A 322 30.45 -4.52 3.57
CA PHE A 322 29.42 -5.50 3.92
C PHE A 322 29.84 -6.94 3.55
N PRO A 323 30.83 -7.52 4.24
CA PRO A 323 31.48 -8.77 3.83
C PRO A 323 30.56 -10.01 3.93
N HIS A 324 29.45 -9.92 4.66
CA HIS A 324 28.50 -11.02 4.87
C HIS A 324 27.14 -10.77 4.21
N THR A 325 27.03 -9.74 3.38
CA THR A 325 25.78 -9.33 2.76
C THR A 325 25.83 -9.65 1.27
N SER A 326 24.85 -10.43 0.79
CA SER A 326 24.71 -10.68 -0.64
C SER A 326 24.33 -9.39 -1.37
N MET A 327 24.87 -9.15 -2.57
CA MET A 327 24.60 -7.93 -3.32
C MET A 327 24.04 -8.24 -4.70
N ARG A 328 23.02 -7.50 -5.12
CA ARG A 328 22.36 -7.69 -6.42
C ARG A 328 22.00 -6.34 -7.05
N CYS A 329 22.18 -6.21 -8.35
CA CYS A 329 21.60 -5.14 -9.15
C CYS A 329 20.31 -5.68 -9.79
N THR A 330 19.16 -5.07 -9.50
CA THR A 330 17.88 -5.51 -10.07
C THR A 330 16.84 -4.41 -9.97
N ASP A 331 16.04 -4.27 -11.03
CA ASP A 331 14.84 -3.43 -11.02
C ASP A 331 13.68 -4.10 -10.28
N ASP A 332 13.69 -5.42 -10.24
CA ASP A 332 12.69 -6.24 -9.54
C ASP A 332 13.16 -6.55 -8.12
N PHE A 333 12.50 -5.93 -7.15
CA PHE A 333 12.59 -6.30 -5.73
C PHE A 333 11.58 -7.41 -5.40
N VAL A 334 11.50 -8.42 -6.27
CA VAL A 334 10.65 -9.60 -6.08
C VAL A 334 11.57 -10.78 -5.78
N LEU A 335 11.55 -11.30 -4.54
CA LEU A 335 12.20 -12.58 -4.28
C LEU A 335 11.43 -13.65 -5.06
N ARG A 336 12.10 -14.30 -6.03
CA ARG A 336 11.66 -15.60 -6.51
C ARG A 336 11.64 -16.53 -5.27
N LYS A 337 10.45 -17.01 -4.92
CA LYS A 337 10.25 -17.98 -3.85
C LYS A 337 10.95 -19.28 -4.15
#